data_AF-A0A3D0NVF7-F1
#
_entry.id   AF-A0A3D0NVF7-F1
#
_cell.length_a   1.000
_cell.length_b   1.000
_cell.length_c   1.000
_cell.angle_alpha   90.00
_cell.angle_beta   90.00
_cell.angle_gamma   90.00
#
_symmetry.space_group_name_H-M   'P 1'
#
loop_
_entity.id
_entity.type
_entity.pdbx_description
1 polymer ?
#
loop_
_entity_poly.entity_id
_entity_poly.type
_entity_poly.pdbx_seq_one_letter_code
_entity_poly.pdbx_strand_id
1 'polypeptide(L)'
;MIAVCRFDKKGEVMKIERIRCVGFRSLKDVNIELANYNTLIGKNDSGKSSLLLALNKLFDPELRLTSDDKCKLPFYDGDCFVEAEISGIKSGLGSAGTLVVRKSLDQGLQYKSKVPANETIRKMMDGHLLKGDISKLPEKIRAIVNKEVAALPKGKIPSENATTIYEKLKADKLLEFTDGWARMDERELSALIRVVFLSANMRGEEETQYTGNSVLTSVCGQLLRDAVAKDPGIAKITDEYEAEIGRVFQKNASGQWELTELNEFQDVLNEEIKRFDSGINSESVLHPPKIPTINFGLSLEISDGCVTGIDYMGHGLRRSIVFAMLRTHRRLRQNKTSGGHRSGPFYLFLIEEPELYLHPQAERRRMNELKELANEANTQVVLCTHSAFFVDLSEYKGIHRFERRDRLETRVEVWDGPDLDPETAETVSLICRTNSQHSAMVFADLVILVEGESEQIAIPYVARKLELEDSGIDIEVVSCGGCSKIPPIQKILEGLRIRYVAWLDNANKNDKADIAKAKKARSREYGRIVITDRNWETMNKLSGNESKIYKSWKHFIKDGNMPNEEFEKRLRAAYSFQDYGI
;
A
#
# COMPACT_ATOMS: atom_id res chain seq x y z
N MET A 1 6.41 20.72 -19.81
CA MET A 1 5.98 19.75 -20.85
C MET A 1 4.98 18.82 -20.18
N ILE A 2 3.71 18.90 -20.58
CA ILE A 2 2.56 18.34 -19.88
C ILE A 2 2.55 16.82 -20.06
N ALA A 3 2.69 16.07 -18.96
CA ALA A 3 2.46 14.63 -18.94
C ALA A 3 0.95 14.39 -18.90
N VAL A 4 0.31 14.49 -20.07
CA VAL A 4 -0.92 13.73 -20.32
C VAL A 4 -0.54 12.26 -20.21
N CYS A 5 -1.31 11.50 -19.43
CA CYS A 5 -1.15 10.06 -19.20
C CYS A 5 -0.54 9.36 -20.41
N ARG A 6 0.77 9.08 -20.35
CA ARG A 6 1.41 8.22 -21.33
C ARG A 6 1.09 6.80 -20.92
N PHE A 7 0.03 6.29 -21.54
CA PHE A 7 -0.27 4.88 -21.68
C PHE A 7 1.00 4.06 -21.84
N ASP A 8 1.01 2.94 -21.11
CA ASP A 8 1.94 1.80 -21.17
C ASP A 8 2.96 1.86 -22.30
N LYS A 9 4.19 2.27 -21.95
CA LYS A 9 5.34 1.91 -22.77
C LYS A 9 5.51 0.40 -22.68
N LYS A 10 5.14 -0.29 -23.77
CA LYS A 10 5.39 -1.72 -24.09
C LYS A 10 6.88 -2.12 -23.99
N GLY A 11 7.39 -2.16 -22.77
CA GLY A 11 8.43 -3.08 -22.34
C GLY A 11 7.93 -3.64 -21.03
N GLU A 12 8.04 -4.94 -20.80
CA GLU A 12 7.58 -5.59 -19.55
C GLU A 12 8.28 -4.94 -18.34
N VAL A 13 7.59 -3.98 -17.72
CA VAL A 13 8.00 -3.31 -16.48
C VAL A 13 7.36 -4.11 -15.35
N MET A 14 8.15 -4.47 -14.35
CA MET A 14 7.62 -5.18 -13.18
C MET A 14 6.66 -4.25 -12.42
N LYS A 15 5.52 -4.78 -11.97
CA LYS A 15 4.50 -4.02 -11.25
C LYS A 15 3.79 -4.91 -10.23
N ILE A 16 3.56 -4.40 -9.02
CA ILE A 16 2.62 -4.99 -8.07
C ILE A 16 1.23 -4.57 -8.53
N GLU A 17 0.43 -5.51 -9.01
CA GLU A 17 -0.90 -5.25 -9.56
C GLU A 17 -1.96 -5.23 -8.47
N ARG A 18 -1.83 -6.13 -7.49
CA ARG A 18 -2.85 -6.32 -6.46
C ARG A 18 -2.22 -6.67 -5.12
N ILE A 19 -2.86 -6.19 -4.06
CA ILE A 19 -2.54 -6.53 -2.67
C ILE A 19 -3.80 -7.05 -2.01
N ARG A 20 -3.65 -8.14 -1.26
CA ARG A 20 -4.68 -8.64 -0.37
C ARG A 20 -4.13 -8.79 1.05
N CYS A 21 -4.80 -8.22 2.03
CA CYS A 21 -4.43 -8.26 3.44
C CYS A 21 -5.60 -8.82 4.25
N VAL A 22 -5.40 -9.97 4.89
CA VAL A 22 -6.44 -10.71 5.61
C VAL A 22 -6.03 -10.87 7.06
N GLY A 23 -6.94 -10.57 7.98
CA GLY A 23 -6.76 -10.76 9.42
C GLY A 23 -5.58 -10.02 10.03
N PHE A 24 -5.18 -8.87 9.48
CA PHE A 24 -4.08 -8.06 9.99
C PHE A 24 -4.61 -6.84 10.75
N ARG A 25 -4.46 -6.80 12.07
CA ARG A 25 -4.95 -5.71 12.94
C ARG A 25 -6.43 -5.41 12.71
N SER A 26 -6.80 -4.22 12.21
CA SER A 26 -8.19 -3.88 11.88
C SER A 26 -8.64 -4.34 10.48
N LEU A 27 -7.71 -4.85 9.66
CA LEU A 27 -7.95 -5.27 8.28
C LEU A 27 -8.42 -6.72 8.27
N LYS A 28 -9.74 -6.91 8.14
CA LYS A 28 -10.35 -8.24 8.10
C LYS A 28 -10.10 -8.93 6.75
N ASP A 29 -10.46 -8.29 5.64
CA ASP A 29 -10.11 -8.71 4.28
C ASP A 29 -10.11 -7.46 3.38
N VAL A 30 -8.92 -6.92 3.13
CA VAL A 30 -8.71 -5.77 2.26
C VAL A 30 -8.05 -6.24 0.98
N ASN A 31 -8.68 -5.99 -0.17
CA ASN A 31 -8.16 -6.35 -1.48
C ASN A 31 -8.18 -5.11 -2.38
N ILE A 32 -7.01 -4.65 -2.80
CA ILE A 32 -6.86 -3.43 -3.61
C ILE A 32 -5.97 -3.67 -4.82
N GLU A 33 -6.30 -3.02 -5.92
CA GLU A 33 -5.43 -2.93 -7.10
C GLU A 33 -4.52 -1.71 -6.97
N LEU A 34 -3.27 -1.83 -7.44
CA LEU A 34 -2.32 -0.72 -7.37
C LEU A 34 -2.08 -0.09 -8.74
N ALA A 35 -2.17 1.24 -8.76
CA ALA A 35 -1.60 2.08 -9.79
C ALA A 35 -0.09 2.30 -9.54
N ASN A 36 0.55 3.14 -10.35
CA ASN A 36 1.94 3.53 -10.09
C ASN A 36 2.07 4.46 -8.87
N TYR A 37 1.07 5.32 -8.70
CA TYR A 37 0.94 6.27 -7.60
C TYR A 37 -0.37 5.98 -6.85
N ASN A 38 -0.29 5.64 -5.57
CA ASN A 38 -1.44 5.25 -4.77
C ASN A 38 -1.55 6.10 -3.50
N THR A 39 -2.74 6.66 -3.28
CA THR A 39 -3.07 7.48 -2.13
C THR A 39 -4.14 6.79 -1.30
N LEU A 40 -3.77 6.36 -0.10
CA LEU A 40 -4.66 5.84 0.92
C LEU A 40 -5.23 7.03 1.71
N ILE A 41 -6.53 7.27 1.60
CA ILE A 41 -7.26 8.35 2.28
C ILE A 41 -8.29 7.79 3.24
N GLY A 42 -8.77 8.60 4.18
CA GLY A 42 -9.83 8.20 5.13
C GLY A 42 -9.58 8.72 6.54
N LYS A 43 -10.58 8.59 7.42
CA LYS A 43 -10.52 9.08 8.82
C LYS A 43 -9.38 8.40 9.60
N ASN A 44 -9.02 8.94 10.76
CA ASN A 44 -8.04 8.31 11.66
C ASN A 44 -8.52 6.92 12.07
N ASP A 45 -7.59 6.02 12.37
CA ASP A 45 -7.86 4.63 12.78
C ASP A 45 -8.63 3.76 11.77
N SER A 46 -8.71 4.20 10.50
CA SER A 46 -9.37 3.45 9.42
C SER A 46 -8.56 2.27 8.88
N GLY A 47 -7.27 2.16 9.24
CA GLY A 47 -6.40 1.04 8.85
C GLY A 47 -5.33 1.37 7.80
N LYS A 48 -5.22 2.62 7.34
CA LYS A 48 -4.23 3.07 6.34
C LYS A 48 -2.79 2.69 6.69
N SER A 49 -2.33 3.09 7.88
CA SER A 49 -1.01 2.73 8.43
C SER A 49 -0.83 1.23 8.63
N SER A 50 -1.91 0.51 8.98
CA SER A 50 -1.85 -0.94 9.12
C SER A 50 -1.58 -1.62 7.78
N LEU A 51 -2.14 -1.11 6.67
CA LEU A 51 -1.85 -1.66 5.34
C LEU A 51 -0.40 -1.39 4.93
N LEU A 52 0.11 -0.17 5.14
CA LEU A 52 1.51 0.15 4.84
C LEU A 52 2.47 -0.72 5.65
N LEU A 53 2.20 -0.93 6.94
CA LEU A 53 3.01 -1.83 7.76
C LEU A 53 2.92 -3.29 7.31
N ALA A 54 1.73 -3.77 6.93
CA ALA A 54 1.53 -5.12 6.40
C ALA A 54 2.39 -5.34 5.14
N LEU A 55 2.42 -4.36 4.23
CA LEU A 55 3.26 -4.38 3.04
C LEU A 55 4.75 -4.32 3.38
N ASN A 56 5.13 -3.50 4.35
CA ASN A 56 6.52 -3.45 4.80
C ASN A 56 6.96 -4.83 5.33
N LYS A 57 6.12 -5.48 6.16
CA LYS A 57 6.39 -6.84 6.67
C LYS A 57 6.45 -7.91 5.58
N LEU A 58 5.71 -7.75 4.48
CA LEU A 58 5.74 -8.68 3.35
C LEU A 58 7.09 -8.62 2.62
N PHE A 59 7.58 -7.42 2.31
CA PHE A 59 8.75 -7.22 1.45
C PHE A 59 10.08 -6.99 2.19
N ASP A 60 10.04 -6.64 3.47
CA ASP A 60 11.23 -6.52 4.32
C ASP A 60 11.63 -7.89 4.90
N PRO A 61 12.83 -8.40 4.59
CA PRO A 61 13.32 -9.70 5.08
C PRO A 61 13.69 -9.70 6.57
N GLU A 62 13.77 -8.55 7.23
CA GLU A 62 14.06 -8.46 8.67
C GLU A 62 12.77 -8.47 9.50
N LEU A 63 11.63 -8.13 8.89
CA LEU A 63 10.35 -8.01 9.57
C LEU A 63 9.50 -9.28 9.44
N ARG A 64 9.01 -9.78 10.57
CA ARG A 64 8.09 -10.93 10.62
C ARG A 64 6.70 -10.49 11.05
N LEU A 65 5.69 -11.25 10.62
CA LEU A 65 4.35 -11.20 11.21
C LEU A 65 4.42 -11.82 12.61
N THR A 66 3.79 -11.17 13.59
CA THR A 66 3.72 -11.67 14.97
C THR A 66 2.27 -11.84 15.41
N SER A 67 2.04 -12.50 16.53
CA SER A 67 0.70 -12.66 17.12
C SER A 67 0.03 -11.31 17.42
N ASP A 68 0.81 -10.26 17.66
CA ASP A 68 0.30 -8.89 17.84
C ASP A 68 -0.28 -8.29 16.57
N ASP A 69 0.14 -8.76 15.40
CA ASP A 69 -0.41 -8.33 14.12
C ASP A 69 -1.72 -9.03 13.77
N LYS A 70 -2.05 -10.16 14.42
CA LYS A 70 -3.31 -10.87 14.17
C LYS A 70 -4.50 -10.00 14.55
N CYS A 71 -5.53 -10.03 13.72
CA CYS A 71 -6.76 -9.29 13.93
C CYS A 71 -7.41 -9.66 15.27
N LYS A 72 -7.70 -8.64 16.08
CA LYS A 72 -8.30 -8.76 17.41
C LYS A 72 -9.77 -8.35 17.44
N LEU A 73 -10.42 -8.34 16.27
CA LEU A 73 -11.85 -8.06 16.18
C LEU A 73 -12.63 -9.18 16.88
N PRO A 74 -13.73 -8.86 17.59
CA PRO A 74 -14.60 -9.87 18.18
C PRO A 74 -15.00 -10.91 17.13
N PHE A 75 -14.93 -12.19 17.50
CA PHE A 75 -15.33 -13.33 16.64
C PHE A 75 -14.48 -13.56 15.38
N TYR A 76 -13.31 -12.92 15.25
CA TYR A 76 -12.35 -13.28 14.19
C TYR A 76 -11.40 -14.38 14.66
N ASP A 77 -11.55 -15.59 14.10
CA ASP A 77 -10.65 -16.73 14.33
C ASP A 77 -9.78 -17.07 13.11
N GLY A 78 -9.98 -16.36 12.00
CA GLY A 78 -9.35 -16.65 10.71
C GLY A 78 -7.84 -16.41 10.63
N ASP A 79 -7.31 -16.63 9.42
CA ASP A 79 -5.89 -16.50 9.10
C ASP A 79 -5.39 -15.06 9.19
N CYS A 80 -4.08 -14.88 9.35
CA CYS A 80 -3.41 -13.58 9.21
C CYS A 80 -2.35 -13.68 8.11
N PHE A 81 -2.56 -13.01 6.99
CA PHE A 81 -1.60 -12.98 5.89
C PHE A 81 -1.68 -11.72 5.03
N VAL A 82 -0.58 -11.43 4.35
CA VAL A 82 -0.46 -10.38 3.35
C VAL A 82 0.01 -11.01 2.05
N GLU A 83 -0.72 -10.77 0.96
CA GLU A 83 -0.49 -11.32 -0.37
C GLU A 83 -0.30 -10.19 -1.38
N ALA A 84 0.59 -10.39 -2.34
CA ALA A 84 0.82 -9.48 -3.46
C ALA A 84 0.93 -10.24 -4.77
N GLU A 85 0.26 -9.74 -5.80
CA GLU A 85 0.33 -10.21 -7.19
C GLU A 85 1.23 -9.28 -7.99
N ILE A 86 2.28 -9.83 -8.60
CA ILE A 86 3.36 -9.08 -9.25
C ILE A 86 3.46 -9.54 -10.70
N SER A 87 3.28 -8.62 -11.65
CA SER A 87 3.43 -8.84 -13.08
C SER A 87 4.83 -8.44 -13.58
N GLY A 88 5.17 -8.85 -14.81
CA GLY A 88 6.41 -8.42 -15.48
C GLY A 88 7.68 -9.09 -14.96
N ILE A 89 7.56 -10.30 -14.40
CA ILE A 89 8.71 -11.06 -13.88
C ILE A 89 9.31 -11.92 -14.98
N LYS A 90 10.62 -11.77 -15.19
CA LYS A 90 11.40 -12.52 -16.18
C LYS A 90 12.05 -13.80 -15.62
N SER A 91 12.06 -13.97 -14.30
CA SER A 91 12.66 -15.15 -13.65
C SER A 91 11.76 -16.38 -13.81
N GLY A 92 12.33 -17.58 -13.70
CA GLY A 92 11.59 -18.85 -13.69
C GLY A 92 10.68 -19.06 -12.46
N LEU A 93 10.41 -17.99 -11.71
CA LEU A 93 9.51 -17.92 -10.56
C LEU A 93 8.15 -17.41 -11.03
N GLY A 94 7.11 -18.21 -10.84
CA GLY A 94 5.73 -17.88 -11.22
C GLY A 94 5.26 -18.53 -12.52
N SER A 95 4.00 -18.26 -12.89
CA SER A 95 3.36 -18.79 -14.10
C SER A 95 3.13 -17.65 -15.09
N ALA A 96 3.62 -17.79 -16.32
CA ALA A 96 3.37 -16.84 -17.42
C ALA A 96 3.76 -15.37 -17.11
N GLY A 97 4.83 -15.15 -16.34
CA GLY A 97 5.35 -13.80 -16.04
C GLY A 97 4.70 -13.11 -14.83
N THR A 98 3.83 -13.81 -14.09
CA THR A 98 3.20 -13.35 -12.86
C THR A 98 3.66 -14.17 -11.65
N LEU A 99 4.06 -13.50 -10.58
CA LEU A 99 4.38 -14.09 -9.28
C LEU A 99 3.36 -13.62 -8.26
N VAL A 100 2.78 -14.57 -7.52
CA VAL A 100 1.95 -14.24 -6.36
C VAL A 100 2.72 -14.67 -5.12
N VAL A 101 3.02 -13.73 -4.24
CA VAL A 101 3.69 -13.98 -2.97
C VAL A 101 2.73 -13.76 -1.80
N ARG A 102 2.93 -14.49 -0.72
CA ARG A 102 2.17 -14.37 0.52
C ARG A 102 3.10 -14.52 1.71
N LYS A 103 3.00 -13.63 2.69
CA LYS A 103 3.57 -13.83 4.02
C LYS A 103 2.43 -14.08 4.99
N SER A 104 2.41 -15.25 5.61
CA SER A 104 1.42 -15.65 6.60
C SER A 104 2.05 -15.75 7.99
N LEU A 105 1.22 -15.56 9.02
CA LEU A 105 1.65 -15.69 10.41
C LEU A 105 2.17 -17.11 10.72
N ASP A 106 1.50 -18.14 10.19
CA ASP A 106 1.78 -19.54 10.53
C ASP A 106 2.80 -20.21 9.61
N GLN A 107 2.87 -19.84 8.33
CA GLN A 107 3.68 -20.52 7.31
C GLN A 107 4.81 -19.66 6.75
N GLY A 108 4.95 -18.42 7.20
CA GLY A 108 5.99 -17.50 6.72
C GLY A 108 5.79 -17.09 5.26
N LEU A 109 6.90 -16.84 4.55
CA LEU A 109 6.89 -16.37 3.17
C LEU A 109 6.72 -17.52 2.17
N GLN A 110 5.78 -17.35 1.24
CA GLN A 110 5.35 -18.33 0.26
C GLN A 110 5.12 -17.66 -1.10
N TYR A 111 5.12 -18.46 -2.16
CA TYR A 111 4.72 -18.03 -3.50
C TYR A 111 3.86 -19.10 -4.20
N LYS A 112 2.99 -18.67 -5.12
CA LYS A 112 2.21 -19.60 -5.96
C LYS A 112 3.10 -20.23 -7.01
N SER A 113 3.12 -21.56 -7.03
CA SER A 113 3.87 -22.38 -7.99
C SER A 113 3.14 -23.70 -8.25
N LYS A 114 3.61 -24.44 -9.25
CA LYS A 114 3.22 -25.83 -9.44
C LYS A 114 3.88 -26.68 -8.36
N VAL A 115 3.06 -27.25 -7.48
CA VAL A 115 3.48 -28.06 -6.34
C VAL A 115 2.97 -29.50 -6.47
N PRO A 116 3.60 -30.50 -5.85
CA PRO A 116 3.07 -31.86 -5.85
C PRO A 116 1.64 -31.92 -5.27
N ALA A 117 0.74 -32.61 -5.97
CA ALA A 117 -0.67 -32.80 -5.62
C ALA A 117 -0.84 -33.54 -4.29
N ASN A 118 0.08 -34.45 -3.97
CA ASN A 118 0.05 -35.25 -2.76
C ASN A 118 0.61 -34.45 -1.57
N GLU A 119 -0.25 -34.17 -0.59
CA GLU A 119 0.08 -33.41 0.62
C GLU A 119 1.21 -34.06 1.44
N THR A 120 1.32 -35.39 1.43
CA THR A 120 2.39 -36.12 2.13
C THR A 120 3.74 -35.88 1.47
N ILE A 121 3.80 -35.92 0.13
CA ILE A 121 5.02 -35.59 -0.64
C ILE A 121 5.42 -34.14 -0.40
N ARG A 122 4.44 -33.23 -0.34
CA ARG A 122 4.66 -31.82 -0.05
C ARG A 122 5.24 -31.57 1.35
N LYS A 123 4.65 -32.19 2.39
CA LYS A 123 5.15 -32.13 3.77
C LYS A 123 6.52 -32.79 3.93
N MET A 124 6.77 -33.87 3.18
CA MET A 124 8.06 -34.54 3.09
C MET A 124 9.15 -33.69 2.43
N MET A 125 8.78 -32.63 1.72
CA MET A 125 9.71 -31.76 1.02
C MET A 125 9.86 -30.38 1.66
N ASP A 126 9.14 -30.11 2.75
CA ASP A 126 9.16 -28.81 3.40
C ASP A 126 10.48 -28.59 4.14
N GLY A 127 11.21 -27.54 3.75
CA GLY A 127 12.54 -27.22 4.29
C GLY A 127 13.60 -28.30 4.04
N HIS A 128 13.47 -29.06 2.93
CA HIS A 128 14.35 -30.17 2.56
C HIS A 128 14.41 -31.32 3.60
N LEU A 129 13.43 -31.43 4.50
CA LEU A 129 13.39 -32.51 5.50
C LEU A 129 12.23 -33.46 5.21
N LEU A 130 12.50 -34.75 5.02
CA LEU A 130 11.46 -35.78 4.97
C LEU A 130 10.82 -35.96 6.36
N LYS A 131 9.73 -35.23 6.59
CA LYS A 131 8.82 -35.41 7.72
C LYS A 131 7.49 -35.99 7.22
N GLY A 132 7.14 -37.19 7.69
CA GLY A 132 5.85 -37.79 7.37
C GLY A 132 5.86 -39.32 7.46
N ASP A 133 4.67 -39.90 7.50
CA ASP A 133 4.48 -41.34 7.53
C ASP A 133 4.60 -41.92 6.12
N ILE A 134 5.71 -42.60 5.85
CA ILE A 134 6.06 -43.21 4.54
C ILE A 134 4.99 -44.22 4.09
N SER A 135 4.21 -44.77 5.03
CA SER A 135 3.12 -45.71 4.75
C SER A 135 1.99 -45.11 3.91
N LYS A 136 1.80 -43.78 3.95
CA LYS A 136 0.74 -43.05 3.21
C LYS A 136 1.10 -42.70 1.77
N LEU A 137 2.31 -43.03 1.33
CA LEU A 137 2.75 -42.82 -0.05
C LEU A 137 2.23 -43.93 -1.00
N PRO A 138 1.91 -43.59 -2.26
CA PRO A 138 1.63 -44.59 -3.30
C PRO A 138 2.78 -45.60 -3.44
N GLU A 139 2.48 -46.88 -3.69
CA GLU A 139 3.48 -47.97 -3.68
C GLU A 139 4.74 -47.70 -4.51
N LYS A 140 4.58 -47.13 -5.72
CA LYS A 140 5.70 -46.80 -6.61
C LYS A 140 6.63 -45.73 -6.02
N ILE A 141 6.05 -44.71 -5.39
CA ILE A 141 6.78 -43.61 -4.75
C ILE A 141 7.43 -44.12 -3.45
N ARG A 142 6.69 -44.92 -2.68
CA ARG A 142 7.17 -45.58 -1.46
C ARG A 142 8.37 -46.49 -1.72
N ALA A 143 8.40 -47.20 -2.85
CA ALA A 143 9.53 -48.05 -3.23
C ALA A 143 10.81 -47.24 -3.50
N ILE A 144 10.70 -46.09 -4.18
CA ILE A 144 11.84 -45.19 -4.45
C ILE A 144 12.33 -44.54 -3.17
N VAL A 145 11.40 -44.01 -2.36
CA VAL A 145 11.72 -43.42 -1.05
C VAL A 145 12.38 -44.47 -0.15
N ASN A 146 11.81 -45.68 -0.02
CA ASN A 146 12.41 -46.73 0.80
C ASN A 146 13.80 -47.18 0.30
N LYS A 147 14.06 -47.17 -1.01
CA LYS A 147 15.38 -47.55 -1.55
C LYS A 147 16.47 -46.53 -1.21
N GLU A 148 16.13 -45.25 -1.16
CA GLU A 148 17.05 -44.16 -0.78
C GLU A 148 17.12 -43.98 0.76
N VAL A 149 16.03 -44.26 1.47
CA VAL A 149 15.92 -44.10 2.92
C VAL A 149 16.43 -45.32 3.70
N ALA A 150 16.43 -46.52 3.11
CA ALA A 150 16.97 -47.72 3.76
C ALA A 150 18.47 -47.63 4.10
N ALA A 151 19.18 -46.63 3.56
CA ALA A 151 20.57 -46.34 3.89
C ALA A 151 20.76 -45.39 5.10
N LEU A 152 19.68 -44.88 5.71
CA LEU A 152 19.73 -43.86 6.76
C LEU A 152 18.97 -44.27 8.04
N PRO A 153 19.42 -43.85 9.24
CA PRO A 153 18.75 -44.19 10.49
C PRO A 153 17.35 -43.57 10.56
N LYS A 154 16.44 -44.26 11.24
CA LYS A 154 15.04 -43.85 11.41
C LYS A 154 14.94 -42.50 12.12
N GLY A 155 14.69 -41.45 11.35
CA GLY A 155 14.29 -40.13 11.83
C GLY A 155 15.05 -38.99 11.17
N LYS A 156 14.34 -38.20 10.37
CA LYS A 156 14.79 -36.98 9.65
C LYS A 156 15.95 -37.21 8.66
N ILE A 157 15.64 -37.17 7.36
CA ILE A 157 16.62 -37.31 6.27
C ILE A 157 17.22 -35.92 5.93
N PRO A 158 18.55 -35.79 5.71
CA PRO A 158 19.21 -34.53 5.36
C PRO A 158 18.69 -33.88 4.07
N SER A 159 18.95 -32.57 3.92
CA SER A 159 18.44 -31.71 2.84
C SER A 159 18.82 -32.14 1.41
N GLU A 160 20.04 -32.64 1.24
CA GLU A 160 20.56 -33.11 -0.05
C GLU A 160 19.81 -34.34 -0.56
N ASN A 161 19.45 -35.26 0.35
CA ASN A 161 18.77 -36.51 -0.01
C ASN A 161 17.30 -36.26 -0.37
N ALA A 162 16.62 -35.35 0.32
CA ALA A 162 15.25 -34.96 -0.03
C ALA A 162 15.17 -34.34 -1.44
N THR A 163 16.16 -33.52 -1.80
CA THR A 163 16.27 -32.89 -3.13
C THR A 163 16.53 -33.94 -4.21
N THR A 164 17.42 -34.89 -3.95
CA THR A 164 17.74 -36.00 -4.87
C THR A 164 16.53 -36.93 -5.11
N ILE A 165 15.78 -37.25 -4.05
CA ILE A 165 14.54 -38.03 -4.14
C ILE A 165 13.51 -37.29 -5.00
N TYR A 166 13.36 -35.98 -4.83
CA TYR A 166 12.43 -35.19 -5.63
C TYR A 166 12.81 -35.17 -7.11
N GLU A 167 14.09 -34.98 -7.44
CA GLU A 167 14.55 -35.01 -8.84
C GLU A 167 14.30 -36.37 -9.49
N LYS A 168 14.52 -37.49 -8.77
CA LYS A 168 14.19 -38.83 -9.26
C LYS A 168 12.69 -39.03 -9.47
N LEU A 169 11.86 -38.60 -8.52
CA LEU A 169 10.40 -38.68 -8.64
C LEU A 169 9.86 -37.84 -9.82
N LYS A 170 10.50 -36.69 -10.09
CA LYS A 170 10.20 -35.82 -11.23
C LYS A 170 10.64 -36.45 -12.55
N ALA A 171 11.84 -37.04 -12.60
CA ALA A 171 12.37 -37.73 -13.78
C ALA A 171 11.50 -38.94 -14.17
N ASP A 172 11.01 -39.69 -13.17
CA ASP A 172 10.15 -40.86 -13.37
C ASP A 172 8.68 -40.50 -13.65
N LYS A 173 8.33 -39.21 -13.73
CA LYS A 173 6.96 -38.69 -13.93
C LYS A 173 5.94 -39.23 -12.90
N LEU A 174 6.39 -39.47 -11.68
CA LEU A 174 5.54 -40.00 -10.59
C LEU A 174 4.91 -38.87 -9.75
N LEU A 175 5.23 -37.62 -10.05
CA LEU A 175 4.67 -36.44 -9.40
C LEU A 175 3.56 -35.84 -10.25
N GLU A 176 2.35 -35.90 -9.74
CA GLU A 176 1.26 -35.03 -10.20
C GLU A 176 1.43 -33.65 -9.58
N PHE A 177 1.26 -32.60 -10.36
CA PHE A 177 1.39 -31.22 -9.89
C PHE A 177 0.02 -30.53 -9.91
N THR A 178 -0.26 -29.77 -8.87
CA THR A 178 -1.40 -28.85 -8.77
C THR A 178 -0.90 -27.44 -8.53
N ASP A 179 -1.76 -26.44 -8.69
CA ASP A 179 -1.43 -25.09 -8.23
C ASP A 179 -1.47 -25.03 -6.71
N GLY A 180 -0.50 -24.35 -6.10
CA GLY A 180 -0.55 -24.05 -4.67
C GLY A 180 0.66 -23.30 -4.17
N TRP A 181 0.77 -23.21 -2.84
CA TRP A 181 1.83 -22.46 -2.17
C TRP A 181 3.08 -23.32 -1.97
N ALA A 182 4.22 -22.74 -2.32
CA ALA A 182 5.56 -23.22 -2.02
C ALA A 182 6.29 -22.19 -1.15
N ARG A 183 7.23 -22.63 -0.31
CA ARG A 183 8.03 -21.73 0.52
C ARG A 183 8.98 -20.90 -0.36
N MET A 184 9.11 -19.61 -0.06
CA MET A 184 10.05 -18.71 -0.74
C MET A 184 11.18 -18.30 0.20
N ASP A 185 12.39 -18.14 -0.32
CA ASP A 185 13.46 -17.47 0.43
C ASP A 185 13.23 -15.95 0.42
N GLU A 186 13.36 -15.31 1.58
CA GLU A 186 13.27 -13.85 1.73
C GLU A 186 14.36 -13.13 0.91
N ARG A 187 15.53 -13.77 0.69
CA ARG A 187 16.60 -13.23 -0.17
C ARG A 187 16.16 -13.13 -1.63
N GLU A 188 15.40 -14.09 -2.14
CA GLU A 188 14.89 -14.08 -3.51
C GLU A 188 13.88 -12.95 -3.70
N LEU A 189 12.94 -12.77 -2.77
CA LEU A 189 11.94 -11.70 -2.86
C LEU A 189 12.60 -10.33 -2.72
N SER A 190 13.52 -10.16 -1.77
CA SER A 190 14.22 -8.89 -1.55
C SER A 190 15.19 -8.53 -2.69
N ALA A 191 15.68 -9.51 -3.46
CA ALA A 191 16.45 -9.26 -4.68
C ALA A 191 15.57 -8.71 -5.82
N LEU A 192 14.29 -9.12 -5.87
CA LEU A 192 13.32 -8.66 -6.86
C LEU A 192 12.71 -7.31 -6.48
N ILE A 193 12.27 -7.17 -5.23
CA ILE A 193 11.52 -6.01 -4.72
C ILE A 193 12.24 -5.44 -3.50
N ARG A 194 12.56 -4.15 -3.58
CA ARG A 194 13.13 -3.34 -2.51
C ARG A 194 12.06 -2.43 -1.96
N VAL A 195 11.72 -2.59 -0.68
CA VAL A 195 10.81 -1.69 0.03
C VAL A 195 11.58 -0.55 0.69
N VAL A 196 11.03 0.67 0.61
CA VAL A 196 11.50 1.84 1.35
C VAL A 196 10.31 2.38 2.13
N PHE A 197 10.33 2.22 3.46
CA PHE A 197 9.25 2.64 4.34
C PHE A 197 9.60 3.93 5.07
N LEU A 198 8.76 4.96 4.90
CA LEU A 198 8.86 6.27 5.54
C LEU A 198 7.73 6.44 6.55
N SER A 199 7.96 5.97 7.78
CA SER A 199 7.03 6.16 8.91
C SER A 199 6.76 7.64 9.22
N ALA A 200 5.60 7.93 9.81
CA ALA A 200 5.26 9.28 10.29
C ALA A 200 6.15 9.70 11.49
N ASN A 201 6.50 8.75 12.36
CA ASN A 201 7.34 8.98 13.53
C ASN A 201 8.83 8.81 13.18
N MET A 202 9.42 9.83 12.56
CA MET A 202 10.89 9.93 12.47
C MET A 202 11.45 10.49 13.79
N ARG A 203 11.66 9.62 14.78
CA ARG A 203 12.37 10.00 16.01
C ARG A 203 13.85 10.23 15.66
N GLY A 204 14.41 11.36 16.09
CA GLY A 204 15.78 11.76 15.74
C GLY A 204 16.81 10.72 16.15
N GLU A 205 16.66 10.19 17.36
CA GLU A 205 17.54 9.16 17.93
C GLU A 205 17.55 7.86 17.11
N GLU A 206 16.43 7.45 16.50
CA GLU A 206 16.36 6.26 15.66
C GLU A 206 17.02 6.47 14.28
N GLU A 207 17.11 7.72 13.80
CA GLU A 207 17.70 8.03 12.49
C GLU A 207 19.20 8.27 12.52
N THR A 208 19.74 8.83 13.62
CA THR A 208 21.17 9.10 13.82
C THR A 208 21.92 7.94 14.46
N GLN A 209 21.24 7.07 15.20
CA GLN A 209 21.85 5.83 15.65
C GLN A 209 22.10 4.92 14.44
N TYR A 210 23.29 4.29 14.41
CA TYR A 210 23.69 3.25 13.47
C TYR A 210 22.89 1.95 13.68
N THR A 211 21.58 2.06 13.84
CA THR A 211 20.65 0.93 13.93
C THR A 211 20.06 0.69 12.55
N GLY A 212 19.87 -0.58 12.17
CA GLY A 212 19.34 -0.97 10.87
C GLY A 212 17.95 -0.40 10.54
N ASN A 213 17.27 0.18 11.54
CA ASN A 213 15.92 0.72 11.44
C ASN A 213 15.86 2.19 10.97
N SER A 214 16.99 2.91 10.88
CA SER A 214 16.99 4.29 10.37
C SER A 214 16.60 4.31 8.90
N VAL A 215 15.62 5.14 8.52
CA VAL A 215 15.25 5.39 7.12
C VAL A 215 16.45 5.86 6.32
N LEU A 216 17.26 6.78 6.88
CA LEU A 216 18.45 7.30 6.24
C LEU A 216 19.48 6.19 6.02
N THR A 217 19.71 5.34 7.02
CA THR A 217 20.58 4.16 6.90
C THR A 217 20.03 3.13 5.92
N SER A 218 18.71 2.95 5.82
CA SER A 218 18.10 2.03 4.88
C SER A 218 18.29 2.51 3.43
N VAL A 219 18.02 3.79 3.14
CA VAL A 219 18.13 4.38 1.80
C VAL A 219 19.59 4.56 1.39
N CYS A 220 20.44 5.11 2.26
CA CYS A 220 21.87 5.27 2.00
C CYS A 220 22.61 3.94 2.01
N GLY A 221 22.31 3.07 2.98
CA GLY A 221 22.83 1.72 3.02
C GLY A 221 22.48 0.97 1.75
N GLN A 222 21.27 1.12 1.22
CA GLN A 222 20.90 0.48 -0.05
C GLN A 222 21.70 1.05 -1.23
N LEU A 223 21.84 2.36 -1.33
CA LEU A 223 22.64 3.01 -2.38
C LEU A 223 24.10 2.57 -2.37
N LEU A 224 24.67 2.46 -1.17
CA LEU A 224 26.07 2.10 -0.96
C LEU A 224 26.28 0.59 -1.11
N ARG A 225 25.34 -0.25 -0.68
CA ARG A 225 25.34 -1.70 -0.94
C ARG A 225 25.36 -1.99 -2.43
N ASP A 226 24.53 -1.30 -3.23
CA ASP A 226 24.52 -1.48 -4.69
C ASP A 226 25.83 -1.03 -5.37
N ALA A 227 26.57 -0.10 -4.75
CA ALA A 227 27.88 0.32 -5.21
C ALA A 227 28.98 -0.68 -4.81
N VAL A 228 28.92 -1.17 -3.56
CA VAL A 228 29.93 -2.04 -2.96
C VAL A 228 29.80 -3.50 -3.40
N ALA A 229 28.59 -4.00 -3.65
CA ALA A 229 28.38 -5.36 -4.17
C ALA A 229 29.01 -5.59 -5.56
N LYS A 230 29.42 -4.52 -6.26
CA LYS A 230 30.12 -4.59 -7.54
C LYS A 230 31.65 -4.65 -7.37
N ASP A 231 32.14 -4.43 -6.16
CA ASP A 231 33.57 -4.55 -5.87
C ASP A 231 33.95 -6.04 -5.75
N PRO A 232 34.89 -6.54 -6.58
CA PRO A 232 35.28 -7.95 -6.56
C PRO A 232 35.92 -8.38 -5.25
N GLY A 233 36.58 -7.47 -4.52
CA GLY A 233 37.24 -7.76 -3.26
C GLY A 233 36.22 -8.01 -2.14
N ILE A 234 35.19 -7.17 -2.07
CA ILE A 234 34.12 -7.32 -1.08
C ILE A 234 33.24 -8.54 -1.36
N ALA A 235 32.91 -8.82 -2.63
CA ALA A 235 32.18 -10.03 -3.00
C ALA A 235 32.92 -11.29 -2.52
N LYS A 236 34.23 -11.37 -2.78
CA LYS A 236 35.08 -12.48 -2.34
C LYS A 236 35.08 -12.67 -0.82
N ILE A 237 35.21 -11.58 -0.05
CA ILE A 237 35.19 -11.65 1.43
C ILE A 237 33.83 -12.15 1.94
N THR A 238 32.74 -11.72 1.29
CA THR A 238 31.38 -12.13 1.67
C THR A 238 31.18 -13.63 1.43
N ASP A 239 31.64 -14.13 0.28
CA ASP A 239 31.60 -15.56 -0.06
C ASP A 239 32.47 -16.40 0.89
N GLU A 240 33.68 -15.92 1.23
CA GLU A 240 34.57 -16.57 2.19
C GLU A 240 33.95 -16.64 3.60
N TYR A 241 33.28 -15.58 4.03
CA TYR A 241 32.59 -15.53 5.31
C TYR A 241 31.37 -16.48 5.35
N GLU A 242 30.61 -16.58 4.25
CA GLU A 242 29.49 -17.51 4.14
C GLU A 242 29.96 -18.97 4.16
N ALA A 243 31.06 -19.27 3.47
CA ALA A 243 31.68 -20.60 3.49
C ALA A 243 32.13 -20.99 4.91
N GLU A 244 32.74 -20.04 5.64
CA GLU A 244 33.22 -20.29 7.00
C GLU A 244 32.09 -20.44 8.02
N ILE A 245 31.01 -19.64 7.92
CA ILE A 245 29.79 -19.86 8.72
C ILE A 245 29.17 -21.22 8.39
N GLY A 246 29.07 -21.57 7.10
CA GLY A 246 28.56 -22.87 6.69
C GLY A 246 29.35 -24.04 7.31
N ARG A 247 30.67 -23.91 7.36
CA ARG A 247 31.58 -24.86 8.01
C ARG A 247 31.35 -24.96 9.52
N VAL A 248 31.24 -23.83 10.23
CA VAL A 248 31.07 -23.79 11.69
C VAL A 248 29.69 -24.30 12.11
N PHE A 249 28.65 -23.95 11.35
CA PHE A 249 27.27 -24.33 11.61
C PHE A 249 26.85 -25.55 10.78
N GLN A 250 27.76 -26.50 10.59
CA GLN A 250 27.48 -27.77 9.94
C GLN A 250 26.93 -28.78 10.95
N LYS A 251 26.03 -29.66 10.48
CA LYS A 251 25.52 -30.80 11.25
C LYS A 251 25.98 -32.10 10.63
N ASN A 252 26.33 -33.05 11.48
CA ASN A 252 26.66 -34.41 11.07
C ASN A 252 25.39 -35.21 10.67
N ALA A 253 25.59 -36.41 10.13
CA ALA A 253 24.50 -37.28 9.68
C ALA A 253 23.48 -37.67 10.77
N SER A 254 23.84 -37.54 12.06
CA SER A 254 22.97 -37.74 13.21
C SER A 254 22.20 -36.49 13.64
N GLY A 255 22.39 -35.35 12.97
CA GLY A 255 21.69 -34.09 13.26
C GLY A 255 22.28 -33.27 14.41
N GLN A 256 23.43 -33.67 14.95
CA GLN A 256 24.22 -32.90 15.92
C GLN A 256 25.13 -31.92 15.20
N TRP A 257 25.42 -30.77 15.82
CA TRP A 257 26.39 -29.82 15.30
C TRP A 257 27.79 -30.45 15.28
N GLU A 258 28.58 -30.15 14.26
CA GLU A 258 30.00 -30.54 14.26
C GLU A 258 30.78 -29.78 15.33
N LEU A 259 30.34 -28.56 15.66
CA LEU A 259 30.83 -27.79 16.81
C LEU A 259 30.20 -28.32 18.12
N THR A 260 31.01 -28.98 18.94
CA THR A 260 30.60 -29.62 20.20
C THR A 260 29.96 -28.65 21.19
N GLU A 261 30.47 -27.42 21.25
CA GLU A 261 30.03 -26.35 22.14
C GLU A 261 28.57 -25.94 21.88
N LEU A 262 28.10 -26.04 20.63
CA LEU A 262 26.69 -25.77 20.29
C LEU A 262 25.77 -26.88 20.81
N ASN A 263 26.22 -28.14 20.74
CA ASN A 263 25.46 -29.26 21.30
C ASN A 263 25.41 -29.14 22.84
N GLU A 264 26.55 -28.89 23.49
CA GLU A 264 26.62 -28.69 24.94
C GLU A 264 25.71 -27.54 25.40
N PHE A 265 25.71 -26.41 24.68
CA PHE A 265 24.81 -25.30 24.98
C PHE A 265 23.33 -25.71 24.85
N GLN A 266 22.94 -26.42 23.80
CA GLN A 266 21.56 -26.89 23.63
C GLN A 266 21.15 -27.86 24.74
N ASP A 267 22.03 -28.79 25.11
CA ASP A 267 21.76 -29.78 26.13
C ASP A 267 21.59 -29.12 27.51
N VAL A 268 22.51 -28.24 27.91
CA VAL A 268 22.43 -27.48 29.16
C VAL A 268 21.18 -26.60 29.19
N LEU A 269 20.87 -25.90 28.09
CA LEU A 269 19.69 -25.05 28.01
C LEU A 269 18.39 -25.88 28.15
N ASN A 270 18.32 -27.03 27.48
CA ASN A 270 17.16 -27.92 27.57
C ASN A 270 17.00 -28.52 28.97
N GLU A 271 18.10 -28.87 29.64
CA GLU A 271 18.08 -29.33 31.04
C GLU A 271 17.59 -28.25 32.00
N GLU A 272 18.10 -27.01 31.89
CA GLU A 272 17.66 -25.90 32.73
C GLU A 272 16.18 -25.59 32.51
N ILE A 273 15.69 -25.63 31.26
CA ILE A 273 14.25 -25.44 30.96
C ILE A 273 13.40 -26.54 31.61
N LYS A 274 13.86 -27.81 31.61
CA LYS A 274 13.14 -28.92 32.28
C LYS A 274 13.07 -28.76 33.80
N ARG A 275 14.03 -28.07 34.42
CA ARG A 275 14.00 -27.80 35.87
C ARG A 275 12.90 -26.82 36.27
N PHE A 276 12.43 -25.96 35.36
CA PHE A 276 11.33 -25.03 35.64
C PHE A 276 9.99 -25.76 35.76
N ASP A 277 9.76 -26.80 34.95
CA ASP A 277 8.57 -27.65 35.04
C ASP A 277 8.80 -29.00 34.32
N SER A 278 8.68 -30.09 35.08
CA SER A 278 8.82 -31.47 34.58
C SER A 278 7.78 -31.87 33.51
N GLY A 279 6.72 -31.08 33.33
CA GLY A 279 5.72 -31.27 32.28
C GLY A 279 6.07 -30.65 30.91
N ILE A 280 7.15 -29.87 30.82
CA ILE A 280 7.51 -29.13 29.59
C ILE A 280 8.54 -29.92 28.77
N ASN A 281 8.15 -30.34 27.57
CA ASN A 281 9.07 -30.82 26.54
C ASN A 281 9.64 -29.62 25.77
N SER A 282 10.91 -29.28 26.01
CA SER A 282 11.64 -28.26 25.26
C SER A 282 12.51 -28.90 24.17
N GLU A 283 12.40 -28.40 22.94
CA GLU A 283 13.31 -28.69 21.83
C GLU A 283 13.87 -27.33 21.35
N SER A 284 15.03 -26.93 21.90
CA SER A 284 15.69 -25.69 21.47
C SER A 284 16.26 -25.82 20.06
N VAL A 285 16.00 -24.85 19.19
CA VAL A 285 16.51 -24.82 17.82
C VAL A 285 17.47 -23.65 17.66
N LEU A 286 18.76 -23.94 17.48
CA LEU A 286 19.76 -22.95 17.09
C LEU A 286 19.70 -22.71 15.58
N HIS A 287 19.79 -21.45 15.18
CA HIS A 287 19.88 -21.04 13.78
C HIS A 287 21.27 -20.43 13.52
N PRO A 288 21.89 -20.69 12.35
CA PRO A 288 23.13 -20.03 11.97
C PRO A 288 22.96 -18.51 11.99
N PRO A 289 24.00 -17.75 12.38
CA PRO A 289 23.96 -16.30 12.31
C PRO A 289 23.77 -15.85 10.86
N LYS A 290 22.89 -14.86 10.66
CA LYS A 290 22.78 -14.19 9.36
C LYS A 290 24.08 -13.42 9.11
N ILE A 291 24.59 -13.47 7.88
CA ILE A 291 25.74 -12.66 7.46
C ILE A 291 25.41 -11.19 7.76
N PRO A 292 26.24 -10.47 8.52
CA PRO A 292 26.00 -9.06 8.79
C PRO A 292 26.00 -8.32 7.46
N THR A 293 24.88 -7.69 7.13
CA THR A 293 24.79 -6.77 5.99
C THR A 293 25.83 -5.68 6.19
N ILE A 294 26.56 -5.32 5.14
CA ILE A 294 27.47 -4.16 5.21
C ILE A 294 26.60 -2.93 5.49
N ASN A 295 26.65 -2.49 6.74
CA ASN A 295 25.91 -1.34 7.22
C ASN A 295 26.74 -0.10 7.00
N PHE A 296 26.24 0.80 6.17
CA PHE A 296 26.84 2.10 5.96
C PHE A 296 26.16 3.09 6.89
N GLY A 297 26.93 3.73 7.75
CA GLY A 297 26.46 4.94 8.41
C GLY A 297 26.69 6.14 7.52
N LEU A 298 25.69 7.02 7.47
CA LEU A 298 25.87 8.36 6.91
C LEU A 298 25.67 9.38 8.02
N SER A 299 26.75 10.04 8.41
CA SER A 299 26.68 11.25 9.22
C SER A 299 26.53 12.46 8.30
N LEU A 300 25.46 13.25 8.50
CA LEU A 300 25.28 14.53 7.82
C LEU A 300 25.40 15.66 8.84
N GLU A 301 26.34 16.57 8.58
CA GLU A 301 26.42 17.87 9.25
C GLU A 301 25.79 18.92 8.33
N ILE A 302 24.81 19.67 8.84
CA ILE A 302 24.17 20.77 8.11
C ILE A 302 24.39 22.03 8.92
N SER A 303 24.79 23.10 8.25
CA SER A 303 25.09 24.39 8.88
C SER A 303 24.16 25.46 8.32
N ASP A 304 23.42 26.12 9.20
CA ASP A 304 22.62 27.32 8.93
C ASP A 304 23.23 28.58 9.57
N GLY A 305 24.51 28.51 9.96
CA GLY A 305 25.21 29.53 10.75
C GLY A 305 25.71 29.00 12.10
N CYS A 306 25.20 27.86 12.57
CA CYS A 306 25.77 27.04 13.64
C CYS A 306 25.74 25.56 13.20
N VAL A 307 26.87 24.85 13.32
CA VAL A 307 26.92 23.42 12.98
C VAL A 307 26.20 22.65 14.08
N THR A 308 25.08 22.03 13.74
CA THR A 308 24.32 21.15 14.66
C THR A 308 24.03 19.82 13.96
N GLY A 309 23.99 18.73 14.72
CA GLY A 309 23.62 17.41 14.20
C GLY A 309 22.14 17.33 13.80
N ILE A 310 21.77 16.35 12.96
CA ILE A 310 20.37 16.12 12.49
C ILE A 310 19.36 16.04 13.66
N ASP A 311 19.81 15.58 14.83
CA ASP A 311 19.02 15.47 16.06
C ASP A 311 18.51 16.80 16.61
N TYR A 312 19.17 17.90 16.27
CA TYR A 312 18.76 19.25 16.72
C TYR A 312 17.91 19.98 15.67
N MET A 313 17.71 19.36 14.50
CA MET A 313 16.97 19.95 13.40
C MET A 313 15.46 19.68 13.55
N GLY A 314 14.65 20.67 13.16
CA GLY A 314 13.20 20.51 13.08
C GLY A 314 12.81 19.39 12.12
N HIS A 315 11.73 18.67 12.45
CA HIS A 315 11.24 17.51 11.68
C HIS A 315 11.06 17.77 10.17
N GLY A 316 10.70 18.99 9.77
CA GLY A 316 10.57 19.37 8.36
C GLY A 316 11.89 19.30 7.57
N LEU A 317 13.02 19.67 8.20
CA LEU A 317 14.35 19.57 7.57
C LEU A 317 14.80 18.11 7.47
N ARG A 318 14.59 17.31 8.51
CA ARG A 318 14.86 15.85 8.48
C ARG A 318 14.12 15.16 7.34
N ARG A 319 12.81 15.42 7.24
CA ARG A 319 11.97 14.89 6.16
C ARG A 319 12.49 15.33 4.79
N SER A 320 12.96 16.58 4.67
CA SER A 320 13.53 17.11 3.42
C SER A 320 14.84 16.43 3.01
N ILE A 321 15.67 15.99 3.97
CA ILE A 321 16.89 15.20 3.71
C ILE A 321 16.52 13.84 3.13
N VAL A 322 15.55 13.12 3.72
CA VAL A 322 15.06 11.85 3.18
C VAL A 322 14.63 12.01 1.72
N PHE A 323 13.83 13.03 1.41
CA PHE A 323 13.43 13.30 0.02
C PHE A 323 14.59 13.73 -0.87
N ALA A 324 15.60 14.44 -0.35
CA ALA A 324 16.84 14.70 -1.08
C ALA A 324 17.58 13.41 -1.42
N MET A 325 17.63 12.43 -0.51
CA MET A 325 18.22 11.12 -0.77
C MET A 325 17.44 10.34 -1.82
N LEU A 326 16.11 10.34 -1.76
CA LEU A 326 15.28 9.73 -2.80
C LEU A 326 15.54 10.34 -4.18
N ARG A 327 15.69 11.68 -4.24
CA ARG A 327 16.07 12.38 -5.49
C ARG A 327 17.47 12.01 -5.96
N THR A 328 18.44 11.91 -5.06
CA THR A 328 19.80 11.46 -5.37
C THR A 328 19.79 10.02 -5.89
N HIS A 329 19.02 9.13 -5.26
CA HIS A 329 18.86 7.75 -5.69
C HIS A 329 18.33 7.67 -7.13
N ARG A 330 17.26 8.41 -7.42
CA ARG A 330 16.73 8.59 -8.77
C ARG A 330 17.79 9.08 -9.76
N ARG A 331 18.52 10.15 -9.45
CA ARG A 331 19.55 10.72 -10.35
C ARG A 331 20.68 9.73 -10.64
N LEU A 332 21.15 9.01 -9.62
CA LEU A 332 22.20 8.00 -9.77
C LEU A 332 21.74 6.82 -10.64
N ARG A 333 20.46 6.45 -10.59
CA ARG A 333 19.88 5.44 -11.50
C ARG A 333 19.79 5.95 -12.93
N GLN A 334 19.33 7.18 -13.14
CA GLN A 334 19.23 7.77 -14.49
C GLN A 334 20.60 7.87 -15.18
N ASN A 335 21.64 8.29 -14.47
CA ASN A 335 23.00 8.40 -15.05
C ASN A 335 23.59 7.05 -15.51
N LYS A 336 23.16 5.93 -14.92
CA LYS A 336 23.59 4.58 -15.31
C LYS A 336 22.87 4.04 -16.55
N THR A 337 21.78 4.68 -17.00
CA THR A 337 20.93 4.18 -18.11
C THR A 337 21.43 4.50 -19.52
N SER A 338 22.59 5.16 -19.67
CA SER A 338 23.23 5.37 -20.98
C SER A 338 23.83 4.10 -21.60
N GLY A 339 23.85 2.98 -20.87
CA GLY A 339 24.34 1.67 -21.31
C GLY A 339 23.30 0.55 -21.18
N GLY A 340 22.25 0.59 -21.99
CA GLY A 340 21.57 -0.58 -22.57
C GLY A 340 20.88 -1.66 -21.70
N HIS A 341 21.06 -1.79 -20.39
CA HIS A 341 20.43 -2.88 -19.61
C HIS A 341 19.69 -2.36 -18.36
N ARG A 342 18.35 -2.39 -18.40
CA ARG A 342 17.47 -2.16 -17.24
C ARG A 342 17.44 -3.42 -16.37
N SER A 343 18.46 -3.62 -15.55
CA SER A 343 18.57 -4.74 -14.60
C SER A 343 18.81 -4.21 -13.18
N GLY A 344 17.84 -3.46 -12.66
CA GLY A 344 17.80 -3.04 -11.26
C GLY A 344 16.52 -3.53 -10.60
N PRO A 345 16.50 -3.70 -9.27
CA PRO A 345 15.34 -4.21 -8.55
C PRO A 345 14.14 -3.26 -8.70
N PHE A 346 12.96 -3.78 -8.42
CA PHE A 346 11.73 -3.01 -8.31
C PHE A 346 11.67 -2.29 -6.97
N TYR A 347 11.29 -1.02 -6.95
CA TYR A 347 11.20 -0.22 -5.72
C TYR A 347 9.76 0.05 -5.33
N LEU A 348 9.41 -0.30 -4.09
CA LEU A 348 8.13 0.02 -3.47
C LEU A 348 8.36 1.07 -2.38
N PHE A 349 7.91 2.29 -2.61
CA PHE A 349 7.92 3.35 -1.61
C PHE A 349 6.63 3.32 -0.82
N LEU A 350 6.74 3.14 0.50
CA LEU A 350 5.64 3.14 1.44
C LEU A 350 5.79 4.38 2.33
N ILE A 351 4.86 5.34 2.27
CA ILE A 351 5.06 6.65 2.91
C ILE A 351 3.86 7.00 3.79
N GLU A 352 4.10 7.20 5.09
CA GLU A 352 3.10 7.70 6.02
C GLU A 352 3.17 9.20 6.18
N GLU A 353 2.04 9.88 6.02
CA GLU A 353 1.84 11.31 6.29
C GLU A 353 2.98 12.20 5.74
N PRO A 354 3.21 12.19 4.41
CA PRO A 354 4.26 13.01 3.78
C PRO A 354 4.12 14.52 4.04
N GLU A 355 2.94 14.98 4.43
CA GLU A 355 2.58 16.35 4.78
C GLU A 355 3.08 16.80 6.16
N LEU A 356 3.41 15.89 7.08
CA LEU A 356 3.81 16.28 8.43
C LEU A 356 4.99 17.25 8.41
N TYR A 357 4.84 18.35 9.15
CA TYR A 357 5.82 19.43 9.28
C TYR A 357 6.16 20.18 8.00
N LEU A 358 5.27 20.14 6.99
CA LEU A 358 5.40 20.95 5.79
C LEU A 358 4.47 22.15 5.75
N HIS A 359 4.96 23.20 5.08
CA HIS A 359 4.12 24.28 4.60
C HIS A 359 3.37 23.84 3.32
N PRO A 360 2.15 24.32 3.03
CA PRO A 360 1.35 23.88 1.87
C PRO A 360 2.05 23.95 0.51
N GLN A 361 2.90 24.95 0.28
CA GLN A 361 3.72 25.03 -0.94
C GLN A 361 4.75 23.90 -1.05
N ALA A 362 5.28 23.43 0.07
CA ALA A 362 6.18 22.29 0.12
C ALA A 362 5.43 20.96 -0.11
N GLU A 363 4.19 20.83 0.37
CA GLU A 363 3.34 19.66 0.07
C GLU A 363 3.12 19.51 -1.43
N ARG A 364 2.73 20.60 -2.12
CA ARG A 364 2.55 20.59 -3.58
C ARG A 364 3.82 20.18 -4.34
N ARG A 365 4.98 20.72 -3.94
CA ARG A 365 6.27 20.34 -4.54
C ARG A 365 6.55 18.85 -4.33
N ARG A 366 6.33 18.36 -3.11
CA ARG A 366 6.55 16.96 -2.74
C ARG A 366 5.62 15.99 -3.46
N MET A 367 4.34 16.35 -3.61
CA MET A 367 3.37 15.59 -4.40
C MET A 367 3.88 15.36 -5.83
N ASN A 368 4.34 16.42 -6.50
CA ASN A 368 4.90 16.30 -7.84
C ASN A 368 6.15 15.42 -7.88
N GLU A 369 7.06 15.57 -6.90
CA GLU A 369 8.27 14.74 -6.81
C GLU A 369 7.92 13.24 -6.64
N LEU A 370 6.92 12.91 -5.81
CA LEU A 370 6.48 11.53 -5.61
C LEU A 370 5.80 10.94 -6.86
N LYS A 371 5.02 11.73 -7.59
CA LYS A 371 4.46 11.29 -8.88
C LYS A 371 5.53 11.08 -9.93
N GLU A 372 6.51 11.96 -9.99
CA GLU A 372 7.64 11.77 -10.88
C GLU A 372 8.37 10.46 -10.56
N LEU A 373 8.57 10.16 -9.27
CA LEU A 373 9.18 8.92 -8.79
C LEU A 373 8.34 7.69 -9.15
N ALA A 374 7.02 7.75 -8.95
CA ALA A 374 6.07 6.70 -9.33
C ALA A 374 6.06 6.41 -10.85
N ASN A 375 6.33 7.42 -11.68
CA ASN A 375 6.39 7.27 -13.14
C ASN A 375 7.71 6.68 -13.65
N GLU A 376 8.67 6.37 -12.77
CA GLU A 376 9.89 5.68 -13.16
C GLU A 376 9.65 4.19 -13.40
N ALA A 377 10.44 3.59 -14.29
CA ALA A 377 10.37 2.15 -14.52
C ALA A 377 10.78 1.37 -13.26
N ASN A 378 10.03 0.32 -12.96
CA ASN A 378 10.21 -0.54 -11.78
C ASN A 378 10.11 0.26 -10.46
N THR A 379 9.17 1.19 -10.35
CA THR A 379 8.90 1.94 -9.13
C THR A 379 7.40 2.09 -8.91
N GLN A 380 6.93 1.88 -7.68
CA GLN A 380 5.58 2.26 -7.24
C GLN A 380 5.65 3.04 -5.93
N VAL A 381 4.71 3.96 -5.75
CA VAL A 381 4.52 4.73 -4.52
C VAL A 381 3.15 4.42 -3.95
N VAL A 382 3.12 4.05 -2.67
CA VAL A 382 1.91 3.91 -1.86
C VAL A 382 2.08 4.80 -0.65
N LEU A 383 1.16 5.74 -0.45
CA LEU A 383 1.22 6.65 0.68
C LEU A 383 -0.13 6.78 1.38
N CYS A 384 -0.12 7.07 2.67
CA CYS A 384 -1.31 7.52 3.37
C CYS A 384 -1.22 9.00 3.71
N THR A 385 -2.34 9.72 3.58
CA THR A 385 -2.37 11.17 3.79
C THR A 385 -3.76 11.63 4.25
N HIS A 386 -3.77 12.73 4.99
CA HIS A 386 -4.95 13.52 5.33
C HIS A 386 -5.00 14.85 4.55
N SER A 387 -3.98 15.13 3.74
CA SER A 387 -3.90 16.36 2.96
C SER A 387 -4.48 16.18 1.55
N ALA A 388 -5.41 17.06 1.20
CA ALA A 388 -5.93 17.18 -0.17
C ALA A 388 -4.84 17.51 -1.20
N PHE A 389 -3.68 18.05 -0.80
CA PHE A 389 -2.58 18.33 -1.72
C PHE A 389 -1.88 17.07 -2.25
N PHE A 390 -2.05 15.92 -1.59
CA PHE A 390 -1.53 14.61 -2.04
C PHE A 390 -2.60 13.77 -2.78
N VAL A 391 -3.77 14.34 -3.05
CA VAL A 391 -4.83 13.71 -3.85
C VAL A 391 -4.91 14.36 -5.23
N ASP A 392 -4.86 13.54 -6.28
CA ASP A 392 -5.13 13.95 -7.65
C ASP A 392 -6.18 13.03 -8.27
N LEU A 393 -7.35 13.59 -8.59
CA LEU A 393 -8.47 12.82 -9.14
C LEU A 393 -8.20 12.33 -10.57
N SER A 394 -7.19 12.86 -11.26
CA SER A 394 -6.76 12.28 -12.55
C SER A 394 -6.08 10.92 -12.39
N GLU A 395 -5.56 10.62 -11.20
CA GLU A 395 -5.01 9.30 -10.81
C GLU A 395 -6.05 8.47 -10.04
N TYR A 396 -7.33 8.58 -10.41
CA TYR A 396 -8.46 7.99 -9.69
C TYR A 396 -8.32 6.49 -9.36
N LYS A 397 -7.62 5.72 -10.20
CA LYS A 397 -7.35 4.28 -9.97
C LYS A 397 -6.43 4.03 -8.77
N GLY A 398 -5.62 5.02 -8.40
CA GLY A 398 -4.72 4.96 -7.25
C GLY A 398 -5.33 5.52 -5.96
N ILE A 399 -6.58 6.01 -5.98
CA ILE A 399 -7.23 6.54 -4.79
C ILE A 399 -7.96 5.41 -4.07
N HIS A 400 -7.55 5.12 -2.84
CA HIS A 400 -8.12 4.07 -2.00
C HIS A 400 -8.70 4.69 -0.75
N ARG A 401 -10.03 4.66 -0.59
CA ARG A 401 -10.73 5.32 0.54
C ARG A 401 -11.04 4.31 1.64
N PHE A 402 -10.39 4.48 2.79
CA PHE A 402 -10.53 3.65 3.96
C PHE A 402 -11.65 4.18 4.85
N GLU A 403 -12.67 3.36 5.05
CA GLU A 403 -13.77 3.62 5.96
C GLU A 403 -13.78 2.57 7.07
N ARG A 404 -14.14 2.98 8.27
CA ARG A 404 -14.31 2.06 9.40
C ARG A 404 -15.76 2.05 9.85
N ARG A 405 -16.46 0.95 9.59
CA ARG A 405 -17.85 0.76 10.02
C ARG A 405 -17.90 0.20 11.44
N ASP A 406 -18.68 0.84 12.30
CA ASP A 406 -18.96 0.44 13.69
C ASP A 406 -17.73 0.11 14.55
N ARG A 407 -16.56 0.65 14.19
CA ARG A 407 -15.24 0.28 14.74
C ARG A 407 -14.86 -1.20 14.58
N LEU A 408 -15.66 -2.00 13.89
CA LEU A 408 -15.54 -3.44 13.76
C LEU A 408 -14.95 -3.87 12.42
N GLU A 409 -15.08 -3.10 11.35
CA GLU A 409 -14.57 -3.52 10.04
C GLU A 409 -13.97 -2.35 9.27
N THR A 410 -12.75 -2.53 8.76
CA THR A 410 -12.18 -1.64 7.74
C THR A 410 -12.73 -2.07 6.37
N ARG A 411 -13.45 -1.17 5.70
CA ARG A 411 -13.81 -1.28 4.28
C ARG A 411 -12.89 -0.36 3.49
N VAL A 412 -12.47 -0.81 2.31
CA VAL A 412 -11.76 0.04 1.35
C VAL A 412 -12.63 0.20 0.11
N GLU A 413 -13.04 1.42 -0.18
CA GLU A 413 -13.62 1.74 -1.48
C GLU A 413 -12.46 1.91 -2.46
N VAL A 414 -12.42 1.00 -3.42
CA VAL A 414 -11.55 1.05 -4.59
C VAL A 414 -12.36 1.52 -5.78
N TRP A 415 -11.67 2.05 -6.78
CA TRP A 415 -12.29 2.40 -8.04
C TRP A 415 -12.97 1.17 -8.68
N ASP A 416 -14.28 1.25 -8.90
CA ASP A 416 -15.10 0.20 -9.53
C ASP A 416 -15.85 0.73 -10.77
N GLY A 417 -15.45 1.90 -11.26
CA GLY A 417 -16.02 2.54 -12.44
C GLY A 417 -15.35 2.10 -13.76
N PRO A 418 -15.98 2.36 -14.91
CA PRO A 418 -15.29 2.22 -16.20
C PRO A 418 -14.17 3.25 -16.32
N ASP A 419 -13.15 2.94 -17.11
CA ASP A 419 -12.10 3.91 -17.43
C ASP A 419 -12.69 5.20 -17.97
N LEU A 420 -12.21 6.34 -17.47
CA LEU A 420 -12.61 7.65 -17.95
C LEU A 420 -12.20 7.82 -19.42
N ASP A 421 -13.13 8.29 -20.24
CA ASP A 421 -12.82 8.73 -21.60
C ASP A 421 -11.83 9.91 -21.60
N PRO A 422 -11.02 10.08 -22.66
CA PRO A 422 -9.96 11.08 -22.68
C PRO A 422 -10.42 12.52 -22.40
N GLU A 423 -11.61 12.91 -22.87
CA GLU A 423 -12.20 14.23 -22.67
C GLU A 423 -12.57 14.45 -21.20
N THR A 424 -13.20 13.45 -20.57
CA THR A 424 -13.51 13.47 -19.14
C THR A 424 -12.23 13.50 -18.31
N ALA A 425 -11.22 12.69 -18.65
CA ALA A 425 -9.95 12.65 -17.95
C ALA A 425 -9.23 14.01 -18.01
N GLU A 426 -9.22 14.67 -19.17
CA GLU A 426 -8.68 16.02 -19.34
C GLU A 426 -9.44 17.05 -18.50
N THR A 427 -10.78 16.94 -18.47
CA THR A 427 -11.62 17.84 -17.67
C THR A 427 -11.39 17.67 -16.17
N VAL A 428 -11.32 16.43 -15.67
CA VAL A 428 -11.00 16.13 -14.26
C VAL A 428 -9.60 16.65 -13.91
N SER A 429 -8.63 16.40 -14.80
CA SER A 429 -7.26 16.89 -14.70
C SER A 429 -7.19 18.43 -14.59
N LEU A 430 -7.99 19.15 -15.38
CA LEU A 430 -8.14 20.60 -15.27
C LEU A 430 -8.74 21.02 -13.91
N ILE A 431 -9.85 20.40 -13.52
CA ILE A 431 -10.58 20.68 -12.27
C ILE A 431 -9.66 20.51 -11.05
N CYS A 432 -8.89 19.43 -10.96
CA CYS A 432 -7.93 19.21 -9.87
C CYS A 432 -6.88 20.30 -9.74
N ARG A 433 -6.46 20.91 -10.85
CA ARG A 433 -5.40 21.94 -10.86
C ARG A 433 -5.91 23.33 -10.53
N THR A 434 -7.20 23.58 -10.70
CA THR A 434 -7.79 24.92 -10.47
C THR A 434 -8.13 25.18 -9.00
N ASN A 435 -8.53 24.15 -8.24
CA ASN A 435 -8.94 24.33 -6.84
C ASN A 435 -8.60 23.08 -6.01
N SER A 436 -7.88 23.27 -4.90
CA SER A 436 -7.54 22.19 -3.97
C SER A 436 -8.75 21.65 -3.20
N GLN A 437 -9.85 22.41 -3.08
CA GLN A 437 -11.10 21.89 -2.51
C GLN A 437 -11.68 20.74 -3.35
N HIS A 438 -11.41 20.71 -4.65
CA HIS A 438 -11.81 19.57 -5.48
C HIS A 438 -11.15 18.28 -5.02
N SER A 439 -9.87 18.34 -4.65
CA SER A 439 -9.19 17.20 -4.06
C SER A 439 -9.61 16.92 -2.62
N ALA A 440 -10.19 17.89 -1.89
CA ALA A 440 -10.68 17.69 -0.54
C ALA A 440 -12.03 16.96 -0.50
N MET A 441 -12.82 17.01 -1.58
CA MET A 441 -14.16 16.41 -1.62
C MET A 441 -14.15 14.90 -1.36
N VAL A 442 -13.05 14.21 -1.65
CA VAL A 442 -12.96 12.74 -1.47
C VAL A 442 -12.91 12.31 0.00
N PHE A 443 -12.67 13.25 0.92
CA PHE A 443 -12.67 13.00 2.36
C PHE A 443 -14.07 13.14 2.99
N ALA A 444 -15.03 13.75 2.29
CA ALA A 444 -16.37 14.00 2.80
C ALA A 444 -17.24 12.73 2.79
N ASP A 445 -18.21 12.68 3.71
CA ASP A 445 -19.25 11.66 3.76
C ASP A 445 -20.38 11.95 2.75
N LEU A 446 -20.55 13.22 2.39
CA LEU A 446 -21.47 13.72 1.37
C LEU A 446 -20.88 14.95 0.65
N VAL A 447 -20.94 14.95 -0.68
CA VAL A 447 -20.51 16.10 -1.51
C VAL A 447 -21.71 16.78 -2.16
N ILE A 448 -21.87 18.09 -1.97
CA ILE A 448 -22.87 18.89 -2.69
C ILE A 448 -22.17 19.63 -3.82
N LEU A 449 -22.36 19.15 -5.05
CA LEU A 449 -21.86 19.78 -6.26
C LEU A 449 -22.78 20.93 -6.65
N VAL A 450 -22.23 22.14 -6.72
CA VAL A 450 -22.94 23.35 -7.14
C VAL A 450 -22.30 23.95 -8.38
N GLU A 451 -23.05 24.75 -9.12
CA GLU A 451 -22.52 25.36 -10.35
C GLU A 451 -21.43 26.40 -10.09
N GLY A 452 -21.53 27.19 -9.01
CA GLY A 452 -20.64 28.31 -8.76
C GLY A 452 -20.38 28.62 -7.29
N GLU A 453 -19.50 29.61 -7.08
CA GLU A 453 -19.07 30.04 -5.73
C GLU A 453 -20.18 30.76 -4.96
N SER A 454 -21.21 31.27 -5.66
CA SER A 454 -22.35 31.96 -5.04
C SER A 454 -23.16 31.00 -4.17
N GLU A 455 -23.42 29.82 -4.70
CA GLU A 455 -24.10 28.71 -4.03
C GLU A 455 -23.18 28.10 -2.97
N GLN A 456 -21.89 27.94 -3.29
CA GLN A 456 -20.89 27.33 -2.39
C GLN A 456 -20.76 28.08 -1.06
N ILE A 457 -20.85 29.40 -1.08
CA ILE A 457 -20.78 30.24 0.12
C ILE A 457 -22.12 30.26 0.88
N ALA A 458 -23.24 30.31 0.15
CA ALA A 458 -24.56 30.49 0.76
C ALA A 458 -25.14 29.21 1.37
N ILE A 459 -25.02 28.07 0.70
CA ILE A 459 -25.63 26.79 1.13
C ILE A 459 -25.19 26.37 2.53
N PRO A 460 -23.88 26.31 2.86
CA PRO A 460 -23.44 25.94 4.22
C PRO A 460 -23.98 26.89 5.29
N TYR A 461 -23.99 28.20 5.01
CA TYR A 461 -24.49 29.20 5.97
C TYR A 461 -25.99 29.01 6.25
N VAL A 462 -26.78 28.82 5.20
CA VAL A 462 -28.22 28.61 5.32
C VAL A 462 -28.54 27.27 5.98
N ALA A 463 -27.79 26.21 5.66
CA ALA A 463 -27.95 24.89 6.29
C ALA A 463 -27.74 24.95 7.81
N ARG A 464 -26.71 25.67 8.29
CA ARG A 464 -26.51 25.92 9.73
C ARG A 464 -27.68 26.66 10.37
N LYS A 465 -28.19 27.69 9.70
CA LYS A 465 -29.29 28.51 10.22
C LYS A 465 -30.61 27.73 10.33
N LEU A 466 -30.78 26.73 9.48
CA LEU A 466 -31.93 25.81 9.47
C LEU A 466 -31.70 24.54 10.32
N GLU A 467 -30.55 24.43 11.01
CA GLU A 467 -30.18 23.28 11.83
C GLU A 467 -30.21 21.96 11.05
N LEU A 468 -29.73 21.97 9.80
CA LEU A 468 -29.70 20.80 8.92
C LEU A 468 -28.40 19.99 9.00
N GLU A 469 -27.37 20.54 9.63
CA GLU A 469 -26.06 19.88 9.74
C GLU A 469 -26.06 18.90 10.94
N ASP A 470 -25.70 17.65 10.68
CA ASP A 470 -25.39 16.66 11.71
C ASP A 470 -23.88 16.67 11.97
N SER A 471 -23.49 16.85 13.22
CA SER A 471 -22.08 16.83 13.66
C SER A 471 -21.33 15.53 13.34
N GLY A 472 -22.05 14.43 13.08
CA GLY A 472 -21.46 13.13 12.73
C GLY A 472 -21.14 12.95 11.25
N ILE A 473 -21.59 13.85 10.36
CA ILE A 473 -21.50 13.69 8.91
C ILE A 473 -20.71 14.85 8.30
N ASP A 474 -19.57 14.51 7.69
CA ASP A 474 -18.72 15.51 7.05
C ASP A 474 -19.29 15.86 5.66
N ILE A 475 -19.84 17.07 5.50
CA ILE A 475 -20.40 17.56 4.23
C ILE A 475 -19.47 18.60 3.60
N GLU A 476 -19.14 18.41 2.33
CA GLU A 476 -18.38 19.39 1.54
C GLU A 476 -19.23 19.96 0.40
N VAL A 477 -19.31 21.29 0.30
CA VAL A 477 -19.98 21.99 -0.81
C VAL A 477 -18.94 22.46 -1.81
N VAL A 478 -19.06 22.00 -3.06
CA VAL A 478 -18.02 22.14 -4.08
C VAL A 478 -18.54 22.88 -5.31
N SER A 479 -17.95 24.05 -5.59
CA SER A 479 -18.19 24.80 -6.83
C SER A 479 -17.50 24.14 -8.02
N CYS A 480 -18.27 23.69 -9.00
CA CYS A 480 -17.73 23.04 -10.20
C CYS A 480 -17.30 24.06 -11.28
N GLY A 481 -17.69 25.32 -11.15
CA GLY A 481 -17.39 26.38 -12.13
C GLY A 481 -18.16 26.21 -13.45
N GLY A 482 -19.43 25.80 -13.35
CA GLY A 482 -20.41 25.64 -14.43
C GLY A 482 -21.09 24.27 -14.46
N CYS A 483 -22.34 24.22 -14.95
CA CYS A 483 -23.13 22.99 -15.07
C CYS A 483 -22.42 21.89 -15.90
N SER A 484 -21.66 22.26 -16.93
CA SER A 484 -20.98 21.31 -17.83
C SER A 484 -19.86 20.50 -17.14
N LYS A 485 -19.31 20.99 -16.03
CA LYS A 485 -18.21 20.35 -15.27
C LYS A 485 -18.70 19.42 -14.17
N ILE A 486 -20.00 19.43 -13.87
CA ILE A 486 -20.60 18.55 -12.86
C ILE A 486 -20.52 17.07 -13.30
N PRO A 487 -20.92 16.66 -14.52
CA PRO A 487 -20.91 15.25 -14.91
C PRO A 487 -19.54 14.55 -14.84
N PRO A 488 -18.41 15.18 -15.23
CA PRO A 488 -17.07 14.62 -15.00
C PRO A 488 -16.78 14.33 -13.53
N ILE A 489 -17.14 15.23 -12.61
CA ILE A 489 -16.94 15.03 -11.17
C ILE A 489 -17.89 13.94 -10.64
N GLN A 490 -19.13 13.87 -11.12
CA GLN A 490 -20.06 12.80 -10.75
C GLN A 490 -19.47 11.41 -11.05
N LYS A 491 -18.84 11.23 -12.22
CA LYS A 491 -18.18 9.96 -12.55
C LYS A 491 -17.08 9.59 -11.53
N ILE A 492 -16.31 10.56 -11.06
CA ILE A 492 -15.28 10.34 -10.03
C ILE A 492 -15.93 9.93 -8.70
N LEU A 493 -16.95 10.67 -8.25
CA LEU A 493 -17.63 10.38 -6.99
C LEU A 493 -18.32 9.01 -7.02
N GLU A 494 -18.92 8.63 -8.15
CA GLU A 494 -19.55 7.32 -8.29
C GLU A 494 -18.54 6.18 -8.31
N GLY A 495 -17.44 6.32 -9.06
CA GLY A 495 -16.41 5.30 -9.09
C GLY A 495 -15.69 5.12 -7.75
N LEU A 496 -15.63 6.18 -6.92
CA LEU A 496 -15.13 6.14 -5.55
C LEU A 496 -16.23 5.88 -4.49
N ARG A 497 -17.48 5.65 -4.94
CA ARG A 497 -18.67 5.37 -4.10
C ARG A 497 -18.92 6.43 -3.01
N ILE A 498 -18.65 7.68 -3.34
CA ILE A 498 -18.89 8.84 -2.49
C ILE A 498 -20.29 9.38 -2.79
N ARG A 499 -21.10 9.53 -1.74
CA ARG A 499 -22.45 10.06 -1.87
C ARG A 499 -22.40 11.53 -2.27
N TYR A 500 -23.31 11.93 -3.15
CA TYR A 500 -23.35 13.31 -3.61
C TYR A 500 -24.74 13.83 -3.98
N VAL A 501 -24.89 15.14 -3.94
CA VAL A 501 -26.03 15.88 -4.46
C VAL A 501 -25.54 16.83 -5.55
N ALA A 502 -26.03 16.67 -6.77
CA ALA A 502 -25.82 17.65 -7.83
C ALA A 502 -26.93 18.71 -7.80
N TRP A 503 -26.57 19.93 -7.43
CA TRP A 503 -27.44 21.11 -7.40
C TRP A 503 -27.29 21.88 -8.72
N LEU A 504 -28.34 21.87 -9.53
CA LEU A 504 -28.35 22.40 -10.89
C LEU A 504 -29.39 23.50 -11.05
N ASP A 505 -28.99 24.59 -11.69
CA ASP A 505 -29.89 25.67 -12.08
C ASP A 505 -30.52 25.36 -13.45
N ASN A 506 -31.85 25.38 -13.54
CA ASN A 506 -32.55 25.21 -14.82
C ASN A 506 -32.88 26.57 -15.44
N ALA A 507 -31.85 27.31 -15.84
CA ALA A 507 -32.00 28.68 -16.34
C ALA A 507 -32.22 28.74 -17.86
N ASN A 508 -31.48 27.95 -18.65
CA ASN A 508 -31.39 28.11 -20.11
C ASN A 508 -31.50 26.78 -20.91
N LYS A 509 -31.61 26.88 -22.25
CA LYS A 509 -31.66 25.70 -23.16
C LYS A 509 -30.38 24.85 -23.11
N ASN A 510 -29.20 25.45 -22.93
CA ASN A 510 -27.93 24.71 -22.87
C ASN A 510 -27.84 23.87 -21.58
N ASP A 511 -28.33 24.42 -20.47
CA ASP A 511 -28.38 23.72 -19.17
C ASP A 511 -29.23 22.45 -19.27
N LYS A 512 -30.26 22.41 -20.12
CA LYS A 512 -31.07 21.19 -20.32
C LYS A 512 -30.25 20.01 -20.85
N ALA A 513 -29.28 20.25 -21.72
CA ALA A 513 -28.42 19.20 -22.25
C ALA A 513 -27.45 18.68 -21.18
N ASP A 514 -26.87 19.59 -20.38
CA ASP A 514 -25.95 19.21 -19.31
C ASP A 514 -26.67 18.58 -18.11
N ILE A 515 -27.88 19.04 -17.77
CA ILE A 515 -28.79 18.37 -16.81
C ILE A 515 -29.13 16.96 -17.30
N ALA A 516 -29.36 16.76 -18.60
CA ALA A 516 -29.61 15.42 -19.15
C ALA A 516 -28.38 14.53 -19.03
N LYS A 517 -27.17 15.06 -19.28
CA LYS A 517 -25.91 14.34 -19.03
C LYS A 517 -25.74 14.00 -17.55
N ALA A 518 -25.98 14.95 -16.66
CA ALA A 518 -25.89 14.74 -15.21
C ALA A 518 -26.86 13.66 -14.72
N LYS A 519 -28.10 13.66 -15.24
CA LYS A 519 -29.10 12.62 -14.97
C LYS A 519 -28.68 11.24 -15.49
N LYS A 520 -28.02 11.18 -16.65
CA LYS A 520 -27.53 9.94 -17.24
C LYS A 520 -26.30 9.39 -16.50
N ALA A 521 -25.41 10.28 -16.05
CA ALA A 521 -24.23 9.92 -15.29
C ALA A 521 -24.58 9.43 -13.87
N ARG A 522 -25.75 9.80 -13.34
CA ARG A 522 -26.15 9.56 -11.95
C ARG A 522 -26.59 8.13 -11.65
N SER A 523 -25.86 7.42 -10.81
CA SER A 523 -26.33 6.27 -10.04
C SER A 523 -27.32 6.69 -8.93
N ARG A 524 -28.46 5.99 -8.83
CA ARG A 524 -29.46 6.26 -7.77
C ARG A 524 -29.00 5.79 -6.37
N GLU A 525 -27.94 5.00 -6.30
CA GLU A 525 -27.38 4.51 -5.03
C GLU A 525 -26.57 5.61 -4.33
N TYR A 526 -25.76 6.36 -5.09
CA TYR A 526 -24.83 7.35 -4.53
C TYR A 526 -25.24 8.80 -4.80
N GLY A 527 -25.94 9.06 -5.92
CA GLY A 527 -26.20 10.40 -6.41
C GLY A 527 -27.67 10.83 -6.30
N ARG A 528 -27.90 12.08 -5.88
CA ARG A 528 -29.19 12.78 -6.00
C ARG A 528 -29.02 14.00 -6.89
N ILE A 529 -30.08 14.38 -7.60
CA ILE A 529 -30.10 15.61 -8.40
C ILE A 529 -31.20 16.51 -7.85
N VAL A 530 -30.81 17.75 -7.54
CA VAL A 530 -31.69 18.84 -7.14
C VAL A 530 -31.64 19.86 -8.25
N ILE A 531 -32.81 20.21 -8.80
CA ILE A 531 -32.94 21.18 -9.88
C ILE A 531 -33.78 22.33 -9.36
N THR A 532 -33.29 23.55 -9.51
CA THR A 532 -34.04 24.79 -9.22
C THR A 532 -34.79 25.23 -10.48
N ASP A 533 -35.99 25.80 -10.31
CA ASP A 533 -36.84 26.18 -11.45
C ASP A 533 -36.37 27.47 -12.14
N ARG A 534 -35.46 28.21 -11.50
CA ARG A 534 -34.90 29.49 -11.97
C ARG A 534 -33.42 29.56 -11.60
N ASN A 535 -32.68 30.47 -12.24
CA ASN A 535 -31.31 30.75 -11.81
C ASN A 535 -31.25 31.27 -10.36
N TRP A 536 -30.11 31.06 -9.71
CA TRP A 536 -29.87 31.43 -8.32
C TRP A 536 -30.27 32.87 -7.94
N GLU A 537 -29.97 33.86 -8.79
CA GLU A 537 -30.30 35.27 -8.51
C GLU A 537 -31.81 35.52 -8.54
N THR A 538 -32.52 34.99 -9.55
CA THR A 538 -33.97 35.18 -9.67
C THR A 538 -34.72 34.41 -8.60
N MET A 539 -34.25 33.21 -8.24
CA MET A 539 -34.81 32.42 -7.15
C MET A 539 -34.75 33.22 -5.83
N ASN A 540 -33.59 33.79 -5.51
CA ASN A 540 -33.37 34.48 -4.24
C ASN A 540 -33.63 36.01 -4.29
N LYS A 541 -34.26 36.51 -5.37
CA LYS A 541 -34.56 37.93 -5.58
C LYS A 541 -33.32 38.84 -5.40
N LEU A 542 -32.17 38.38 -5.85
CA LEU A 542 -30.90 39.11 -5.76
C LEU A 542 -30.82 40.16 -6.88
N SER A 543 -30.97 41.44 -6.52
CA SER A 543 -30.86 42.57 -7.45
C SER A 543 -29.59 43.39 -7.20
N GLY A 544 -29.01 43.97 -8.26
CA GLY A 544 -27.85 44.86 -8.16
C GLY A 544 -26.87 44.68 -9.32
N ASN A 545 -25.88 45.56 -9.42
CA ASN A 545 -24.82 45.51 -10.44
C ASN A 545 -23.55 44.82 -9.93
N GLU A 546 -23.52 44.37 -8.67
CA GLU A 546 -22.39 43.66 -8.09
C GLU A 546 -22.25 42.23 -8.65
N SER A 547 -21.14 41.55 -8.33
CA SER A 547 -20.95 40.15 -8.72
C SER A 547 -21.99 39.24 -8.04
N LYS A 548 -22.36 38.14 -8.71
CA LYS A 548 -23.29 37.11 -8.20
C LYS A 548 -22.89 36.62 -6.79
N ILE A 549 -21.57 36.49 -6.57
CA ILE A 549 -20.97 36.06 -5.31
C ILE A 549 -21.23 37.09 -4.21
N TYR A 550 -20.95 38.37 -4.48
CA TYR A 550 -21.15 39.43 -3.49
C TYR A 550 -22.61 39.58 -3.10
N LYS A 551 -23.54 39.49 -4.07
CA LYS A 551 -24.98 39.53 -3.79
C LYS A 551 -25.41 38.39 -2.87
N SER A 552 -24.93 37.18 -3.13
CA SER A 552 -25.26 35.99 -2.33
C SER A 552 -24.71 36.10 -0.91
N TRP A 553 -23.44 36.50 -0.76
CA TRP A 553 -22.84 36.77 0.54
C TRP A 553 -23.57 37.88 1.30
N LYS A 554 -23.88 39.00 0.64
CA LYS A 554 -24.60 40.11 1.25
C LYS A 554 -25.97 39.68 1.76
N HIS A 555 -26.77 39.03 0.91
CA HIS A 555 -28.13 38.67 1.24
C HIS A 555 -28.22 37.64 2.39
N PHE A 556 -27.47 36.54 2.30
CA PHE A 556 -27.56 35.46 3.28
C PHE A 556 -26.69 35.70 4.51
N ILE A 557 -25.44 36.13 4.32
CA ILE A 557 -24.44 36.14 5.40
C ILE A 557 -24.40 37.51 6.09
N LYS A 558 -24.33 38.60 5.32
CA LYS A 558 -24.23 39.95 5.91
C LYS A 558 -25.58 40.41 6.48
N ASP A 559 -26.64 40.28 5.69
CA ASP A 559 -27.98 40.76 6.03
C ASP A 559 -28.78 39.69 6.79
N GLY A 560 -28.30 38.44 6.81
CA GLY A 560 -28.90 37.37 7.59
C GLY A 560 -30.29 36.94 7.11
N ASN A 561 -30.64 37.13 5.84
CA ASN A 561 -31.97 36.76 5.34
C ASN A 561 -32.18 35.24 5.34
N MET A 562 -33.42 34.81 5.57
CA MET A 562 -33.81 33.39 5.42
C MET A 562 -33.97 33.02 3.95
N PRO A 563 -33.72 31.75 3.57
CA PRO A 563 -34.06 31.27 2.24
C PRO A 563 -35.58 31.39 2.00
N ASN A 564 -35.96 31.48 0.72
CA ASN A 564 -37.37 31.33 0.36
C ASN A 564 -37.83 29.87 0.55
N GLU A 565 -39.15 29.63 0.55
CA GLU A 565 -39.73 28.30 0.75
C GLU A 565 -39.23 27.25 -0.26
N GLU A 566 -39.01 27.64 -1.51
CA GLU A 566 -38.53 26.73 -2.56
C GLU A 566 -37.09 26.28 -2.28
N PHE A 567 -36.20 27.22 -1.97
CA PHE A 567 -34.81 26.96 -1.64
C PHE A 567 -34.71 26.13 -0.35
N GLU A 568 -35.46 26.48 0.69
CA GLU A 568 -35.51 25.72 1.94
C GLU A 568 -35.95 24.26 1.69
N LYS A 569 -37.03 24.05 0.94
CA LYS A 569 -37.52 22.70 0.62
C LYS A 569 -36.47 21.87 -0.13
N ARG A 570 -35.79 22.48 -1.11
CA ARG A 570 -34.73 21.82 -1.89
C ARG A 570 -33.49 21.53 -1.05
N LEU A 571 -33.13 22.43 -0.15
CA LEU A 571 -32.01 22.28 0.77
C LEU A 571 -32.27 21.18 1.79
N ARG A 572 -33.45 21.14 2.41
CA ARG A 572 -33.88 20.04 3.28
C ARG A 572 -33.83 18.69 2.54
N ALA A 573 -34.22 18.66 1.27
CA ALA A 573 -34.11 17.45 0.44
C ALA A 573 -32.65 17.06 0.12
N ALA A 574 -31.74 18.02 0.02
CA ALA A 574 -30.31 17.76 -0.17
C ALA A 574 -29.64 17.21 1.11
N TYR A 575 -30.11 17.65 2.29
CA TYR A 575 -29.58 17.27 3.60
C TYR A 575 -30.40 16.15 4.31
N SER A 576 -31.41 15.57 3.65
CA SER A 576 -32.25 14.52 4.28
C SER A 576 -31.51 13.17 4.28
N PHE A 577 -30.76 12.90 5.35
CA PHE A 577 -29.90 11.71 5.51
C PHE A 577 -30.67 10.38 5.57
N GLN A 578 -31.91 10.37 6.06
CA GLN A 578 -32.71 9.14 6.23
C GLN A 578 -33.08 8.48 4.89
N ASP A 579 -33.20 9.25 3.81
CA ASP A 579 -33.40 8.74 2.45
C ASP A 579 -32.17 7.98 1.91
N TYR A 580 -31.00 8.13 2.55
CA TYR A 580 -29.73 7.51 2.14
C TYR A 580 -29.40 6.20 2.90
N GLY A 581 -30.31 5.70 3.74
CA GLY A 581 -30.11 4.46 4.50
C GLY A 581 -28.98 4.54 5.53
N ILE A 582 -28.83 5.69 6.18
CA ILE A 582 -27.85 5.96 7.26
C ILE A 582 -28.50 5.72 8.61
#